data_AF-A0A7D5QJF0-F1
#
_entry.id   AF-A0A7D5QJF0-F1
#
_cell.length_a   1.000
_cell.length_b   1.000
_cell.length_c   1.000
_cell.angle_alpha   90.00
_cell.angle_beta   90.00
_cell.angle_gamma   90.00
#
_symmetry.space_group_name_H-M   'P 1'
#
loop_
_entity.id
_entity.type
_entity.pdbx_description
1 polymer ?
#
loop_
_entity_poly.entity_id
_entity_poly.type
_entity_poly.pdbx_seq_one_letter_code
_entity_poly.pdbx_strand_id
1 'polypeptide(L)'
;MDGITTRDPAAVEALDAGVAYYTVKRVSGETVPPRADAVNSIACFGDAATGRSDPDRLAVDGDGEPAAATRPRFAWDWVCPTDDTYRDRLCSLVDRCVGASPDVRLMTVGFPGEGFCRCDRCERRFRRSDREDRTAWRASVVAGFVEHVAGRVPGRLTLTVHPDPYPGHLRTRRGVDLGRLCGVVDEVLVPLCDPEYATTYWLGSIARGFATAFEGDVTVQLSAAPSDPRRFDAAVRAVAPHADRVVAGGSREALEPVHARPDRAPSA
;
A
#
# COMPACT_ATOMS: atom_id res chain seq x y z
N MET A 1 -1.59 5.23 19.65
CA MET A 1 -0.88 5.49 18.38
C MET A 1 0.28 4.55 18.41
N ASP A 2 0.31 3.66 17.44
CA ASP A 2 0.73 2.29 17.71
C ASP A 2 1.92 1.89 16.81
N GLY A 3 2.52 2.88 16.14
CA GLY A 3 3.63 2.68 15.22
C GLY A 3 3.82 3.81 14.21
N ILE A 4 4.76 3.60 13.31
CA ILE A 4 5.14 4.56 12.27
C ILE A 4 5.27 3.92 10.89
N THR A 5 5.13 4.73 9.85
CA THR A 5 5.59 4.41 8.49
C THR A 5 6.69 5.40 8.10
N THR A 6 7.87 4.91 7.75
CA THR A 6 9.01 5.76 7.46
C THR A 6 9.91 5.17 6.38
N ARG A 7 10.79 6.02 5.86
CA ARG A 7 11.94 5.66 5.02
C ARG A 7 13.27 5.93 5.72
N ASP A 8 13.22 6.49 6.91
CA ASP A 8 14.38 6.92 7.68
C ASP A 8 14.74 5.87 8.71
N PRO A 9 15.93 5.24 8.64
CA PRO A 9 16.35 4.24 9.61
C PRO A 9 16.48 4.81 11.03
N ALA A 10 16.87 6.08 11.18
CA ALA A 10 17.00 6.70 12.50
C ALA A 10 15.62 6.91 13.17
N ALA A 11 14.55 7.05 12.39
CA ALA A 11 13.19 7.07 12.93
C ALA A 11 12.72 5.69 13.42
N VAL A 12 13.19 4.61 12.78
CA VAL A 12 12.95 3.24 13.28
C VAL A 12 13.68 3.01 14.59
N GLU A 13 14.95 3.42 14.66
CA GLU A 13 15.80 3.26 15.85
C GLU A 13 15.32 4.10 17.05
N ALA A 14 14.68 5.23 16.79
CA ALA A 14 14.10 6.09 17.82
C ALA A 14 12.70 5.64 18.30
N LEU A 15 12.12 4.58 17.71
CA LEU A 15 10.81 4.08 18.10
C LEU A 15 10.92 3.19 19.35
N ASP A 16 10.48 3.70 20.50
CA ASP A 16 10.52 2.95 21.77
C ASP A 16 9.56 1.74 21.79
N ALA A 17 8.36 1.90 21.19
CA ALA A 17 7.32 0.87 21.17
C ALA A 17 6.40 1.02 19.94
N GLY A 18 5.78 -0.09 19.54
CA GLY A 18 4.88 -0.16 18.39
C GLY A 18 5.54 -0.74 17.14
N VAL A 19 4.83 -0.71 16.03
CA VAL A 19 5.31 -1.26 14.75
C VAL A 19 6.02 -0.20 13.90
N ALA A 20 7.14 -0.55 13.29
CA ALA A 20 7.78 0.27 12.26
C ALA A 20 7.55 -0.35 10.87
N TYR A 21 6.83 0.34 9.99
CA TYR A 21 6.82 0.02 8.57
C TYR A 21 7.93 0.78 7.86
N TYR A 22 9.00 0.06 7.50
CA TYR A 22 10.18 0.65 6.87
C TYR A 22 10.16 0.47 5.35
N THR A 23 10.28 1.56 4.59
CA THR A 23 10.20 1.52 3.12
C THR A 23 11.50 1.05 2.50
N VAL A 24 11.56 -0.22 2.12
CA VAL A 24 12.71 -0.85 1.45
C VAL A 24 12.77 -0.52 -0.03
N LYS A 25 11.63 -0.57 -0.73
CA LYS A 25 11.52 -0.13 -2.14
C LYS A 25 10.50 0.97 -2.29
N ARG A 26 10.91 2.06 -2.92
CA ARG A 26 10.09 3.27 -3.14
C ARG A 26 9.47 3.26 -4.53
N VAL A 27 8.44 4.09 -4.72
CA VAL A 27 7.83 4.33 -6.04
C VAL A 27 8.78 5.03 -7.02
N SER A 28 9.88 5.60 -6.53
CA SER A 28 10.95 6.13 -7.37
C SER A 28 11.78 5.03 -8.07
N GLY A 29 11.64 3.77 -7.63
CA GLY A 29 12.48 2.64 -8.02
C GLY A 29 13.72 2.44 -7.14
N GLU A 30 14.01 3.40 -6.26
CA GLU A 30 15.09 3.29 -5.27
C GLU A 30 14.83 2.13 -4.29
N THR A 31 15.86 1.35 -4.01
CA THR A 31 15.84 0.25 -3.04
C THR A 31 16.98 0.42 -2.04
N VAL A 32 16.67 0.25 -0.75
CA VAL A 32 17.63 0.26 0.36
C VAL A 32 17.70 -1.14 1.01
N PRO A 33 18.69 -1.45 1.84
CA PRO A 33 18.73 -2.72 2.57
C PRO A 33 17.50 -2.93 3.47
N PRO A 34 16.93 -4.15 3.56
CA PRO A 34 15.91 -4.48 4.54
C PRO A 34 16.43 -4.39 5.98
N ARG A 35 15.50 -4.23 6.93
CA ARG A 35 15.78 -4.17 8.36
C ARG A 35 15.18 -5.35 9.11
N ALA A 36 15.85 -5.80 10.16
CA ALA A 36 15.40 -6.93 10.98
C ALA A 36 14.42 -6.50 12.09
N ASP A 37 14.43 -5.23 12.47
CA ASP A 37 13.62 -4.60 13.52
C ASP A 37 12.37 -3.88 12.98
N ALA A 38 11.95 -4.18 11.75
CA ALA A 38 10.84 -3.51 11.09
C ALA A 38 10.05 -4.45 10.16
N VAL A 39 8.81 -4.05 9.84
CA VAL A 39 8.02 -4.61 8.74
C VAL A 39 8.50 -3.96 7.44
N ASN A 40 9.14 -4.75 6.59
CA ASN A 40 9.76 -4.24 5.37
C ASN A 40 8.71 -4.00 4.28
N SER A 41 8.62 -2.76 3.81
CA SER A 41 7.60 -2.28 2.88
C SER A 41 8.13 -2.14 1.45
N ILE A 42 7.41 -2.70 0.47
CA ILE A 42 7.83 -2.77 -0.93
C ILE A 42 6.77 -2.10 -1.83
N ALA A 43 7.14 -1.00 -2.50
CA ALA A 43 6.39 -0.51 -3.65
C ALA A 43 6.47 -1.50 -4.82
N CYS A 44 5.37 -2.20 -5.09
CA CYS A 44 5.30 -3.25 -6.09
C CYS A 44 5.31 -2.64 -7.49
N PHE A 45 4.17 -2.15 -7.98
CA PHE A 45 4.03 -1.74 -9.38
C PHE A 45 4.25 -0.25 -9.63
N GLY A 46 4.43 0.56 -8.57
CA GLY A 46 4.96 1.92 -8.72
C GLY A 46 6.49 1.89 -8.84
N ASP A 47 7.03 2.35 -9.97
CA ASP A 47 8.48 2.36 -10.23
C ASP A 47 8.87 3.35 -11.35
N ALA A 48 9.23 4.56 -10.94
CA ALA A 48 9.66 5.61 -11.87
C ALA A 48 11.02 5.33 -12.51
N ALA A 49 11.91 4.56 -11.88
CA ALA A 49 13.19 4.19 -12.49
C ALA A 49 12.97 3.26 -13.67
N THR A 50 12.11 2.27 -13.51
CA THR A 50 11.72 1.34 -14.58
C THR A 50 11.03 2.09 -15.71
N GLY A 51 10.09 3.00 -15.40
CA GLY A 51 9.43 3.81 -16.42
C GLY A 51 10.37 4.69 -17.23
N ARG A 52 11.42 5.23 -16.61
CA ARG A 52 12.47 5.98 -17.32
C ARG A 52 13.38 5.10 -18.18
N SER A 53 13.77 3.92 -17.68
CA SER A 53 14.72 3.05 -18.36
C SER A 53 14.10 2.18 -19.46
N ASP A 54 12.84 1.80 -19.29
CA ASP A 54 12.12 0.87 -20.16
C ASP A 54 10.62 1.20 -20.17
N PRO A 55 10.21 2.26 -20.90
CA PRO A 55 8.83 2.73 -20.95
C PRO A 55 7.82 1.69 -21.43
N ASP A 56 8.26 0.70 -22.23
CA ASP A 56 7.41 -0.36 -22.78
C ASP A 56 6.88 -1.32 -21.70
N ARG A 57 7.49 -1.30 -20.50
CA ARG A 57 6.99 -2.05 -19.34
C ARG A 57 5.82 -1.38 -18.64
N LEU A 58 5.54 -0.12 -18.93
CA LEU A 58 4.48 0.62 -18.28
C LEU A 58 3.10 0.05 -18.63
N ALA A 59 2.19 0.14 -17.67
CA ALA A 59 0.78 -0.11 -17.93
C ALA A 59 0.23 0.96 -18.88
N VAL A 60 -0.48 0.55 -19.93
CA VAL A 60 -1.14 1.48 -20.87
C VAL A 60 -2.66 1.34 -20.80
N ASP A 61 -3.39 2.41 -21.10
CA ASP A 61 -4.84 2.41 -21.26
C ASP A 61 -5.27 1.97 -22.68
N GLY A 62 -6.57 2.03 -22.97
CA GLY A 62 -7.15 1.54 -24.22
C GLY A 62 -6.69 2.29 -25.47
N ASP A 63 -6.19 3.51 -25.29
CA ASP A 63 -5.66 4.36 -26.37
C ASP A 63 -4.14 4.15 -26.55
N GLY A 64 -3.54 3.26 -25.74
CA GLY A 64 -2.10 3.01 -25.74
C GLY A 64 -1.31 3.99 -24.89
N GLU A 65 -1.97 4.86 -24.13
CA GLU A 65 -1.29 5.90 -23.36
C GLU A 65 -0.74 5.33 -22.04
N PRO A 66 0.55 5.58 -21.71
CA PRO A 66 1.18 5.01 -20.52
C PRO A 66 0.67 5.64 -19.22
N ALA A 67 0.70 4.84 -18.15
CA ALA A 67 0.48 5.28 -16.78
C ALA A 67 1.78 5.88 -16.20
N ALA A 68 2.21 7.00 -16.77
CA ALA A 68 3.44 7.70 -16.41
C ALA A 68 3.17 8.95 -15.56
N ALA A 69 4.13 9.31 -14.70
CA ALA A 69 4.11 10.50 -13.85
C ALA A 69 4.13 11.82 -14.64
N THR A 70 4.51 11.78 -15.92
CA THR A 70 4.38 12.92 -16.85
C THR A 70 2.92 13.29 -17.12
N ARG A 71 1.97 12.40 -16.81
CA ARG A 71 0.53 12.68 -16.92
C ARG A 71 -0.03 13.14 -15.56
N PRO A 72 -0.85 14.20 -15.51
CA PRO A 72 -1.34 14.79 -14.24
C PRO A 72 -2.08 13.82 -13.30
N ARG A 73 -2.61 12.72 -13.82
CA ARG A 73 -3.36 11.72 -13.04
C ARG A 73 -2.46 10.84 -12.15
N PHE A 74 -1.16 10.78 -12.41
CA PHE A 74 -0.26 9.83 -11.74
C PHE A 74 0.84 10.55 -10.98
N ALA A 75 1.04 10.16 -9.73
CA ALA A 75 2.15 10.64 -8.91
C ALA A 75 3.47 9.88 -9.18
N TRP A 76 3.42 8.75 -9.88
CA TRP A 76 4.58 7.91 -10.24
C TRP A 76 4.25 7.04 -11.46
N ASP A 77 5.27 6.47 -12.09
CA ASP A 77 5.10 5.53 -13.20
C ASP A 77 4.63 4.17 -12.71
N TRP A 78 3.69 3.56 -13.43
CA TRP A 78 3.15 2.25 -13.11
C TRP A 78 3.63 1.18 -14.08
N VAL A 79 4.42 0.24 -13.57
CA VAL A 79 4.79 -0.97 -14.29
C VAL A 79 3.57 -1.87 -14.40
N CYS A 80 3.40 -2.49 -15.56
CA CYS A 80 2.27 -3.38 -15.83
C CYS A 80 2.29 -4.62 -14.91
N PRO A 81 1.22 -4.91 -14.15
CA PRO A 81 1.17 -6.06 -13.24
C PRO A 81 1.23 -7.44 -13.90
N THR A 82 1.21 -7.52 -15.23
CA THR A 82 1.38 -8.77 -15.98
C THR A 82 2.81 -8.99 -16.48
N ASP A 83 3.75 -8.09 -16.15
CA ASP A 83 5.16 -8.25 -16.48
C ASP A 83 5.81 -9.31 -15.59
N ASP A 84 6.02 -10.52 -16.11
CA ASP A 84 6.53 -11.65 -15.30
C ASP A 84 7.96 -11.39 -14.83
N THR A 85 8.81 -10.81 -15.69
CA THR A 85 10.19 -10.47 -15.32
C THR A 85 10.23 -9.48 -14.16
N TYR A 86 9.34 -8.50 -14.17
CA TYR A 86 9.25 -7.54 -13.08
C TYR A 86 8.64 -8.16 -11.82
N ARG A 87 7.63 -9.04 -11.95
CA ARG A 87 7.08 -9.81 -10.82
C ARG A 87 8.15 -10.69 -10.16
N ASP A 88 8.99 -11.35 -10.95
CA ASP A 88 10.08 -12.18 -10.44
C ASP A 88 11.09 -11.34 -9.64
N ARG A 89 11.42 -10.13 -10.12
CA ARG A 89 12.27 -9.18 -9.38
C ARG A 89 11.63 -8.74 -8.06
N LEU A 90 10.32 -8.47 -8.04
CA LEU A 90 9.60 -8.16 -6.80
C LEU A 90 9.65 -9.34 -5.83
N CYS A 91 9.48 -10.56 -6.33
CA CYS A 91 9.55 -11.77 -5.53
C CYS A 91 10.95 -12.00 -4.94
N SER A 92 12.03 -11.79 -5.72
CA SER A 92 13.40 -11.81 -5.16
C SER A 92 13.61 -10.74 -4.08
N LEU A 93 12.99 -9.57 -4.22
CA LEU A 93 13.07 -8.54 -3.18
C LEU A 93 12.28 -8.94 -1.92
N VAL A 94 11.11 -9.57 -2.06
CA VAL A 94 10.36 -10.15 -0.95
C VAL A 94 11.23 -11.16 -0.20
N ASP A 95 11.89 -12.08 -0.91
CA ASP A 95 12.76 -13.09 -0.28
C ASP A 95 13.89 -12.45 0.54
N ARG A 96 14.48 -11.33 0.05
CA ARG A 96 15.48 -10.56 0.81
C ARG A 96 14.89 -9.90 2.05
N CYS A 97 13.68 -9.36 1.97
CA CYS A 97 13.00 -8.77 3.11
C CYS A 97 12.68 -9.84 4.17
N VAL A 98 12.14 -10.99 3.75
CA VAL A 98 11.84 -12.14 4.62
C VAL A 98 13.10 -12.66 5.31
N GLY A 99 14.24 -12.68 4.61
CA GLY A 99 15.53 -13.05 5.19
C GLY A 99 16.01 -12.12 6.31
N ALA A 100 15.51 -10.89 6.39
CA ALA A 100 15.82 -9.95 7.47
C ALA A 100 14.75 -9.94 8.57
N SER A 101 13.47 -9.96 8.20
CA SER A 101 12.31 -9.93 9.09
C SER A 101 11.17 -10.74 8.50
N PRO A 102 10.45 -11.57 9.29
CA PRO A 102 9.43 -12.48 8.76
C PRO A 102 8.20 -11.76 8.19
N ASP A 103 7.98 -10.50 8.57
CA ASP A 103 6.81 -9.71 8.20
C ASP A 103 7.10 -8.78 7.01
N VAL A 104 6.16 -8.69 6.08
CA VAL A 104 6.31 -7.89 4.84
C VAL A 104 5.05 -7.07 4.58
N ARG A 105 5.25 -5.82 4.13
CA ARG A 105 4.18 -4.95 3.64
C ARG A 105 4.31 -4.73 2.14
N LEU A 106 3.24 -4.96 1.39
CA LEU A 106 3.14 -4.64 -0.02
C LEU A 106 2.45 -3.29 -0.22
N MET A 107 3.06 -2.43 -1.03
CA MET A 107 2.53 -1.13 -1.43
C MET A 107 2.32 -1.10 -2.95
N THR A 108 1.47 -0.18 -3.42
CA THR A 108 1.19 0.02 -4.85
C THR A 108 0.87 -1.28 -5.62
N VAL A 109 0.17 -2.20 -4.96
CA VAL A 109 -0.31 -3.44 -5.55
C VAL A 109 -1.52 -3.15 -6.44
N GLY A 110 -1.58 -3.82 -7.59
CA GLY A 110 -2.67 -3.70 -8.53
C GLY A 110 -2.41 -2.76 -9.71
N PHE A 111 -3.49 -2.41 -10.40
CA PHE A 111 -3.47 -1.61 -11.61
C PHE A 111 -3.42 -0.10 -11.32
N PRO A 112 -2.89 0.73 -12.25
CA PRO A 112 -2.86 2.19 -12.11
C PRO A 112 -4.23 2.85 -12.04
N GLY A 113 -5.27 2.22 -12.59
CA GLY A 113 -6.63 2.71 -12.57
C GLY A 113 -7.57 1.88 -13.43
N GLU A 114 -8.83 2.30 -13.48
CA GLU A 114 -9.83 1.74 -14.38
C GLU A 114 -9.41 1.93 -15.84
N GLY A 115 -9.70 0.94 -16.68
CA GLY A 115 -9.40 0.98 -18.11
C GLY A 115 -7.95 0.66 -18.50
N PHE A 116 -7.01 0.59 -17.54
CA PHE A 116 -5.61 0.30 -17.81
C PHE A 116 -5.28 -1.19 -17.99
N CYS A 117 -4.03 -1.42 -18.42
CA CYS A 117 -3.46 -2.70 -18.80
C CYS A 117 -4.12 -3.28 -20.03
N ARG A 118 -4.01 -2.53 -21.13
CA ARG A 118 -4.52 -2.82 -22.47
C ARG A 118 -3.40 -3.07 -23.49
N CYS A 119 -2.15 -3.23 -23.05
CA CYS A 119 -1.05 -3.60 -23.95
C CYS A 119 -1.25 -5.01 -24.53
N ASP A 120 -0.55 -5.33 -25.61
CA ASP A 120 -0.63 -6.63 -26.30
C ASP A 120 -0.44 -7.83 -25.38
N ARG A 121 0.43 -7.72 -24.36
CA ARG A 121 0.62 -8.75 -23.35
C ARG A 121 -0.67 -9.00 -22.56
N CYS A 122 -1.31 -7.94 -22.07
CA CYS A 122 -2.56 -8.03 -21.34
C CYS A 122 -3.71 -8.51 -22.22
N GLU A 123 -3.80 -8.02 -23.46
CA GLU A 123 -4.83 -8.46 -24.41
C GLU A 123 -4.71 -9.95 -24.74
N ARG A 124 -3.48 -10.43 -24.97
CA ARG A 124 -3.24 -11.85 -25.19
C ARG A 124 -3.57 -12.69 -23.96
N ARG A 125 -3.19 -12.25 -22.76
CA ARG A 125 -3.48 -12.98 -21.51
C ARG A 125 -4.96 -13.02 -21.18
N PHE A 126 -5.68 -11.93 -21.40
CA PHE A 126 -7.12 -11.88 -21.18
C PHE A 126 -7.84 -12.82 -22.16
N ARG A 127 -7.52 -12.77 -23.46
CA ARG A 127 -8.08 -13.69 -24.48
C ARG A 127 -7.82 -15.17 -24.20
N ARG A 128 -6.72 -15.50 -23.53
CA ARG A 128 -6.37 -16.88 -23.13
C ARG A 128 -6.95 -17.28 -21.78
N SER A 129 -7.52 -16.34 -21.03
CA SER A 129 -8.12 -16.63 -19.73
C SER A 129 -9.52 -17.21 -19.89
N ASP A 130 -9.98 -17.89 -18.86
CA ASP A 130 -11.35 -18.40 -18.70
C ASP A 130 -12.36 -17.29 -18.31
N ARG A 131 -11.94 -16.02 -18.33
CA ARG A 131 -12.71 -14.89 -17.82
C ARG A 131 -13.32 -14.10 -18.97
N GLU A 132 -14.64 -13.95 -18.92
CA GLU A 132 -15.39 -13.10 -19.84
C GLU A 132 -15.37 -11.62 -19.42
N ASP A 133 -15.29 -11.37 -18.11
CA ASP A 133 -15.18 -10.01 -17.55
C ASP A 133 -13.72 -9.63 -17.30
N ARG A 134 -13.31 -8.49 -17.89
CA ARG A 134 -11.97 -7.96 -17.69
C ARG A 134 -11.72 -7.52 -16.24
N THR A 135 -12.74 -7.06 -15.52
CA THR A 135 -12.56 -6.71 -14.10
C THR A 135 -12.26 -7.95 -13.27
N ALA A 136 -12.95 -9.07 -13.53
CA ALA A 136 -12.66 -10.37 -12.93
C ALA A 136 -11.26 -10.89 -13.28
N TRP A 137 -10.84 -10.76 -14.54
CA TRP A 137 -9.47 -11.11 -14.95
C TRP A 137 -8.41 -10.25 -14.26
N ARG A 138 -8.63 -8.94 -14.17
CA ARG A 138 -7.74 -8.03 -13.42
C ARG A 138 -7.65 -8.45 -11.96
N ALA A 139 -8.79 -8.74 -11.33
CA ALA A 139 -8.82 -9.24 -9.96
C ALA A 139 -8.02 -10.54 -9.78
N SER A 140 -8.13 -11.49 -10.72
CA SER A 140 -7.37 -12.74 -10.65
C SER A 140 -5.86 -12.56 -10.85
N VAL A 141 -5.44 -11.61 -11.69
CA VAL A 141 -4.01 -11.28 -11.87
C VAL A 141 -3.39 -10.76 -10.57
N VAL A 142 -4.09 -9.86 -9.89
CA VAL A 142 -3.61 -9.28 -8.63
C VAL A 142 -3.66 -10.30 -7.50
N ALA A 143 -4.77 -11.01 -7.37
CA ALA A 143 -4.91 -12.05 -6.35
C ALA A 143 -3.82 -13.13 -6.51
N GLY A 144 -3.59 -13.63 -7.72
CA GLY A 144 -2.53 -14.61 -7.97
C GLY A 144 -1.11 -14.08 -7.71
N PHE A 145 -0.87 -12.77 -7.82
CA PHE A 145 0.40 -12.19 -7.38
C PHE A 145 0.52 -12.17 -5.86
N VAL A 146 -0.52 -11.71 -5.15
CA VAL A 146 -0.53 -11.64 -3.69
C VAL A 146 -0.47 -13.03 -3.06
N GLU A 147 -1.25 -13.99 -3.56
CA GLU A 147 -1.24 -15.41 -3.14
C GLU A 147 0.17 -16.02 -3.31
N HIS A 148 0.86 -15.73 -4.41
CA HIS A 148 2.23 -16.19 -4.64
C HIS A 148 3.25 -15.55 -3.68
N VAL A 149 3.05 -14.28 -3.33
CA VAL A 149 3.88 -13.61 -2.32
C VAL A 149 3.60 -14.16 -0.93
N ALA A 150 2.33 -14.41 -0.58
CA ALA A 150 1.94 -14.99 0.72
C ALA A 150 2.62 -16.34 0.96
N GLY A 151 2.75 -17.19 -0.05
CA GLY A 151 3.49 -18.46 0.05
C GLY A 151 5.00 -18.32 0.35
N ARG A 152 5.55 -17.10 0.33
CA ARG A 152 6.96 -16.79 0.63
C ARG A 152 7.14 -16.08 1.98
N VAL A 153 6.08 -15.52 2.55
CA VAL A 153 6.14 -14.71 3.77
C VAL A 153 5.74 -15.61 4.94
N PRO A 154 6.67 -15.95 5.85
CA PRO A 154 6.39 -16.83 6.99
C PRO A 154 5.68 -16.13 8.14
N GLY A 155 5.81 -14.80 8.21
CA GLY A 155 5.13 -13.94 9.19
C GLY A 155 3.88 -13.29 8.59
N ARG A 156 3.61 -12.06 9.03
CA ARG A 156 2.43 -11.29 8.61
C ARG A 156 2.63 -10.63 7.25
N LEU A 157 1.63 -10.73 6.39
CA LEU A 157 1.54 -10.03 5.11
C LEU A 157 0.54 -8.87 5.20
N THR A 158 1.05 -7.65 5.15
CA THR A 158 0.24 -6.42 5.11
C THR A 158 0.07 -5.92 3.68
N LEU A 159 -1.15 -5.56 3.28
CA LEU A 159 -1.44 -4.97 1.97
C LEU A 159 -1.86 -3.51 2.10
N THR A 160 -1.13 -2.60 1.48
CA THR A 160 -1.57 -1.20 1.36
C THR A 160 -2.63 -1.08 0.28
N VAL A 161 -3.78 -0.51 0.64
CA VAL A 161 -4.94 -0.37 -0.27
C VAL A 161 -5.25 1.09 -0.54
N HIS A 162 -5.90 1.37 -1.68
CA HIS A 162 -6.40 2.71 -1.96
C HIS A 162 -7.55 3.05 -0.98
N PRO A 163 -7.68 4.27 -0.43
CA PRO A 163 -8.70 4.60 0.58
C PRO A 163 -10.10 4.76 -0.02
N ASP A 164 -10.65 3.66 -0.54
CA ASP A 164 -11.96 3.61 -1.20
C ASP A 164 -12.66 2.28 -0.82
N PRO A 165 -13.35 2.23 0.34
CA PRO A 165 -13.89 0.99 0.88
C PRO A 165 -15.24 0.60 0.25
N TYR A 166 -15.76 1.39 -0.69
CA TYR A 166 -17.06 1.11 -1.29
C TYR A 166 -17.02 -0.24 -2.04
N PRO A 167 -18.08 -1.07 -1.92
CA PRO A 167 -18.10 -2.40 -2.52
C PRO A 167 -17.73 -2.38 -4.02
N GLY A 168 -16.74 -3.18 -4.38
CA GLY A 168 -16.28 -3.32 -5.76
C GLY A 168 -15.35 -2.22 -6.28
N HIS A 169 -15.19 -1.08 -5.59
CA HIS A 169 -14.37 0.03 -6.09
C HIS A 169 -12.89 -0.35 -6.22
N LEU A 170 -12.31 -0.99 -5.20
CA LEU A 170 -10.92 -1.50 -5.27
C LEU A 170 -10.74 -2.53 -6.38
N ARG A 171 -11.74 -3.38 -6.58
CA ARG A 171 -11.73 -4.42 -7.62
C ARG A 171 -11.73 -3.77 -9.01
N THR A 172 -12.60 -2.81 -9.26
CA THR A 172 -12.69 -2.09 -10.54
C THR A 172 -11.47 -1.21 -10.78
N ARG A 173 -11.05 -0.43 -9.79
CA ARG A 173 -9.96 0.53 -9.94
C ARG A 173 -8.58 -0.11 -9.96
N ARG A 174 -8.32 -1.01 -9.01
CA ARG A 174 -6.98 -1.58 -8.75
C ARG A 174 -6.88 -3.07 -9.06
N GLY A 175 -7.99 -3.76 -9.32
CA GLY A 175 -7.99 -5.23 -9.36
C GLY A 175 -7.82 -5.84 -7.97
N VAL A 176 -7.99 -5.08 -6.89
CA VAL A 176 -7.85 -5.60 -5.53
C VAL A 176 -9.22 -6.06 -5.04
N ASP A 177 -9.36 -7.36 -4.81
CA ASP A 177 -10.59 -7.99 -4.32
C ASP A 177 -10.37 -8.42 -2.87
N LEU A 178 -10.86 -7.60 -1.92
CA LEU A 178 -10.64 -7.84 -0.49
C LEU A 178 -11.29 -9.13 -0.01
N GLY A 179 -12.45 -9.51 -0.55
CA GLY A 179 -13.12 -10.75 -0.19
C GLY A 179 -12.30 -11.96 -0.58
N ARG A 180 -11.65 -11.93 -1.76
CA ARG A 180 -10.73 -13.00 -2.18
C ARG A 180 -9.41 -13.01 -1.42
N LEU A 181 -8.91 -11.83 -1.04
CA LEU A 181 -7.64 -11.71 -0.32
C LEU A 181 -7.79 -11.94 1.19
N CYS A 182 -9.02 -12.01 1.70
CA CYS A 182 -9.30 -12.44 3.06
C CYS A 182 -8.73 -13.85 3.29
N GLY A 183 -7.97 -14.03 4.37
CA GLY A 183 -7.24 -15.27 4.67
C GLY A 183 -5.93 -15.45 3.88
N VAL A 184 -5.60 -14.56 2.94
CA VAL A 184 -4.29 -14.51 2.25
C VAL A 184 -3.41 -13.41 2.82
N VAL A 185 -4.02 -12.26 3.15
CA VAL A 185 -3.34 -11.14 3.82
C VAL A 185 -3.87 -11.02 5.24
N ASP A 186 -2.98 -10.79 6.20
CA ASP A 186 -3.33 -10.68 7.62
C ASP A 186 -3.82 -9.28 7.98
N GLU A 187 -3.44 -8.28 7.19
CA GLU A 187 -3.66 -6.88 7.51
C GLU A 187 -3.83 -6.05 6.23
N VAL A 188 -4.78 -5.11 6.23
CA VAL A 188 -4.82 -4.02 5.25
C VAL A 188 -4.40 -2.72 5.90
N LEU A 189 -3.55 -1.96 5.20
CA LEU A 189 -3.13 -0.63 5.62
C LEU A 189 -3.71 0.43 4.69
N VAL A 190 -4.46 1.37 5.27
CA VAL A 190 -5.18 2.43 4.57
C VAL A 190 -4.49 3.77 4.79
N PRO A 191 -3.84 4.35 3.78
CA PRO A 191 -3.22 5.67 3.89
C PRO A 191 -4.28 6.77 3.78
N LEU A 192 -4.54 7.45 4.89
CA LEU A 192 -5.38 8.65 4.99
C LEU A 192 -4.50 9.87 5.32
N CYS A 193 -3.51 10.12 4.46
CA CYS A 193 -2.57 11.22 4.62
C CYS A 193 -3.15 12.51 4.00
N ASP A 194 -3.49 13.47 4.83
CA ASP A 194 -3.96 14.80 4.44
C ASP A 194 -3.27 15.83 5.35
N PRO A 195 -2.55 16.83 4.81
CA PRO A 195 -1.91 17.85 5.65
C PRO A 195 -2.93 18.69 6.45
N GLU A 196 -4.17 18.82 5.98
CA GLU A 196 -5.16 19.69 6.59
C GLU A 196 -6.05 18.99 7.61
N TYR A 197 -6.42 17.73 7.39
CA TYR A 197 -7.38 16.99 8.25
C TYR A 197 -8.64 17.79 8.63
N ALA A 198 -9.10 18.67 7.73
CA ALA A 198 -10.22 19.57 8.01
C ALA A 198 -11.56 18.83 8.22
N THR A 199 -11.67 17.60 7.70
CA THR A 199 -12.92 16.86 7.65
C THR A 199 -12.79 15.45 8.23
N THR A 200 -12.82 15.34 9.56
CA THR A 200 -12.58 14.07 10.27
C THR A 200 -13.71 13.04 10.11
N TYR A 201 -14.96 13.44 9.83
CA TYR A 201 -16.05 12.48 9.61
C TYR A 201 -15.81 11.61 8.37
N TRP A 202 -15.15 12.13 7.33
CA TRP A 202 -14.74 11.33 6.17
C TRP A 202 -13.70 10.29 6.56
N LEU A 203 -12.73 10.67 7.40
CA LEU A 203 -11.70 9.73 7.88
C LEU A 203 -12.33 8.56 8.63
N GLY A 204 -13.22 8.86 9.58
CA GLY A 204 -13.95 7.84 10.33
C GLY A 204 -14.84 6.98 9.44
N SER A 205 -15.51 7.59 8.44
CA SER A 205 -16.36 6.85 7.49
C SER A 205 -15.55 5.90 6.60
N ILE A 206 -14.37 6.32 6.13
CA ILE A 206 -13.50 5.48 5.33
C ILE A 206 -12.94 4.33 6.16
N ALA A 207 -12.43 4.62 7.37
CA ALA A 207 -11.92 3.60 8.29
C ALA A 207 -13.00 2.56 8.63
N ARG A 208 -14.21 3.02 8.98
CA ARG A 208 -15.37 2.14 9.21
C ARG A 208 -15.72 1.29 8.01
N GLY A 209 -15.64 1.85 6.80
CA GLY A 209 -15.86 1.12 5.56
C GLY A 209 -14.90 -0.07 5.43
N PHE A 210 -13.62 0.12 5.72
CA PHE A 210 -12.64 -0.97 5.69
C PHE A 210 -12.86 -2.00 6.81
N ALA A 211 -13.14 -1.55 8.04
CA ALA A 211 -13.49 -2.45 9.15
C ALA A 211 -14.75 -3.30 8.87
N THR A 212 -15.62 -2.84 7.96
CA THR A 212 -16.79 -3.62 7.52
C THR A 212 -16.47 -4.53 6.33
N ALA A 213 -15.57 -4.10 5.44
CA ALA A 213 -15.31 -4.76 4.16
C ALA A 213 -14.20 -5.83 4.22
N PHE A 214 -13.39 -5.85 5.28
CA PHE A 214 -12.26 -6.76 5.44
C PHE A 214 -12.31 -7.44 6.81
N GLU A 215 -12.19 -8.77 6.84
CA GLU A 215 -12.31 -9.55 8.08
C GLU A 215 -11.00 -9.66 8.89
N GLY A 216 -9.87 -9.22 8.32
CA GLY A 216 -8.58 -9.16 9.02
C GLY A 216 -8.30 -7.78 9.61
N ASP A 217 -7.07 -7.57 10.09
CA ASP A 217 -6.68 -6.33 10.77
C ASP A 217 -6.69 -5.12 9.82
N VAL A 218 -7.17 -3.98 10.31
CA VAL A 218 -7.18 -2.69 9.62
C VAL A 218 -6.24 -1.73 10.32
N THR A 219 -5.16 -1.33 9.63
CA THR A 219 -4.28 -0.25 10.05
C THR A 219 -4.60 1.02 9.27
N VAL A 220 -4.77 2.14 9.97
CA VAL A 220 -4.87 3.47 9.34
C VAL A 220 -3.56 4.22 9.48
N GLN A 221 -3.01 4.67 8.35
CA GLN A 221 -1.85 5.55 8.32
C GLN A 221 -2.30 7.01 8.18
N LEU A 222 -1.83 7.87 9.09
CA LEU A 222 -2.02 9.33 9.04
C LEU A 222 -0.67 10.03 8.78
N SER A 223 -0.68 11.20 8.15
CA SER A 223 0.49 12.06 7.98
C SER A 223 0.93 12.64 9.32
N ALA A 224 2.20 12.48 9.66
CA ALA A 224 2.81 13.05 10.86
C ALA A 224 3.09 14.55 10.76
N ALA A 225 2.93 15.15 9.58
CA ALA A 225 3.14 16.58 9.33
C ALA A 225 1.84 17.31 8.94
N PRO A 226 0.84 17.42 9.84
CA PRO A 226 -0.32 18.26 9.57
C PRO A 226 0.00 19.74 9.79
N SER A 227 -0.78 20.61 9.16
CA SER A 227 -0.66 22.06 9.34
C SER A 227 -1.02 22.52 10.75
N ASP A 228 -1.82 21.74 11.48
CA ASP A 228 -2.14 21.96 12.91
C ASP A 228 -2.03 20.63 13.70
N PRO A 229 -1.15 20.56 14.72
CA PRO A 229 -0.98 19.37 15.56
C PRO A 229 -2.26 18.89 16.27
N ARG A 230 -3.23 19.78 16.54
CA ARG A 230 -4.54 19.41 17.14
C ARG A 230 -5.41 18.65 16.16
N ARG A 231 -5.24 18.87 14.86
CA ARG A 231 -5.98 18.16 13.82
C ARG A 231 -5.48 16.73 13.64
N PHE A 232 -4.19 16.47 13.90
CA PHE A 232 -3.68 15.10 14.04
C PHE A 232 -4.47 14.32 15.09
N ASP A 233 -4.62 14.89 16.30
CA ASP A 233 -5.35 14.26 17.40
C ASP A 233 -6.82 14.01 17.04
N ALA A 234 -7.45 14.96 16.34
CA ALA A 234 -8.81 14.80 15.87
C ALA A 234 -8.94 13.69 14.83
N ALA A 235 -7.98 13.58 13.91
CA ALA A 235 -7.91 12.50 12.93
C ALA A 235 -7.73 11.14 13.61
N VAL A 236 -6.81 11.02 14.57
CA VAL A 236 -6.61 9.79 15.36
C VAL A 236 -7.91 9.38 16.06
N ARG A 237 -8.57 10.31 16.77
CA ARG A 237 -9.84 10.01 17.45
C ARG A 237 -10.95 9.56 16.50
N ALA A 238 -10.96 10.06 15.26
CA ALA A 238 -11.99 9.71 14.29
C ALA A 238 -11.81 8.30 13.71
N VAL A 239 -10.57 7.81 13.59
CA VAL A 239 -10.28 6.52 12.94
C VAL A 239 -10.05 5.38 13.94
N ALA A 240 -9.56 5.68 15.15
CA ALA A 240 -9.21 4.67 16.15
C ALA A 240 -10.36 3.70 16.52
N PRO A 241 -11.64 4.11 16.60
CA PRO A 241 -12.75 3.18 16.86
C PRO A 241 -13.02 2.16 15.73
N HIS A 242 -12.35 2.32 14.59
CA HIS A 242 -12.58 1.56 13.36
C HIS A 242 -11.29 0.99 12.78
N ALA A 243 -10.21 0.97 13.56
CA ALA A 243 -8.91 0.46 13.15
C ALA A 243 -8.29 -0.30 14.31
N ASP A 244 -7.68 -1.45 14.02
CA ASP A 244 -6.89 -2.22 14.97
C ASP A 244 -5.59 -1.49 15.32
N ARG A 245 -5.12 -0.63 14.40
CA ARG A 245 -3.91 0.16 14.58
C ARG A 245 -3.99 1.52 13.90
N VAL A 246 -3.45 2.56 14.55
CA VAL A 246 -3.24 3.88 13.96
C VAL A 246 -1.75 4.22 13.97
N VAL A 247 -1.17 4.42 12.79
CA VAL A 247 0.26 4.72 12.61
C VAL A 247 0.50 6.09 11.98
N ALA A 248 1.61 6.72 12.36
CA ALA A 248 2.03 8.01 11.81
C ALA A 248 3.05 7.82 10.67
N GLY A 249 2.83 8.46 9.53
CA GLY A 249 3.69 8.41 8.36
C GLY A 249 4.44 9.71 8.15
N GLY A 250 5.76 9.68 8.03
CA GLY A 250 6.55 10.91 7.85
C GLY A 250 8.06 10.68 7.74
N SER A 251 8.81 11.78 7.58
CA SER A 251 10.24 11.79 7.85
C SER A 251 10.48 11.78 9.37
N ARG A 252 11.73 11.60 9.79
CA ARG A 252 12.11 11.65 11.20
C ARG A 252 11.66 12.95 11.86
N GLU A 253 11.92 14.09 11.22
CA GLU A 253 11.56 15.42 11.74
C GLU A 253 10.04 15.58 11.90
N ALA A 254 9.25 14.99 11.00
CA ALA A 254 7.79 14.99 11.11
C ALA A 254 7.29 14.06 12.24
N LEU A 255 8.04 13.02 12.56
CA LEU A 255 7.68 12.02 13.58
C LEU A 255 8.14 12.40 14.99
N GLU A 256 9.18 13.21 15.15
CA GLU A 256 9.68 13.68 16.45
C GLU A 256 8.57 14.25 17.37
N PRO A 257 7.69 15.17 16.91
CA PRO A 257 6.61 15.72 17.75
C PRO A 257 5.51 14.69 18.07
N VAL A 258 5.44 13.62 17.29
CA VAL A 258 4.46 12.54 17.44
C VAL A 258 4.93 11.54 18.50
N HIS A 259 6.24 11.27 18.57
CA HIS A 259 6.90 10.45 19.60
C HIS A 259 6.98 11.15 20.96
N ALA A 260 7.22 12.46 20.99
CA ALA A 260 7.37 13.22 22.24
C ALA A 260 6.06 13.39 23.04
N ARG A 261 4.94 12.82 22.58
CA ARG A 261 3.64 12.93 23.25
C ARG A 261 3.52 11.80 24.27
N PRO A 262 3.43 12.11 25.58
CA PRO A 262 3.26 11.08 26.60
C PRO A 262 1.98 10.29 26.35
N ASP A 263 2.04 8.97 26.58
CA ASP A 263 0.92 8.05 26.50
C ASP A 263 -0.33 8.67 27.15
N ARG A 264 -1.34 8.96 26.33
CA ARG A 264 -2.66 9.28 26.85
C ARG A 264 -3.24 7.96 27.35
N ALA A 265 -3.31 7.83 28.67
CA ALA A 265 -4.05 6.76 29.35
C ALA A 265 -5.42 6.52 28.68
N PRO A 266 -5.91 5.27 28.63
CA PRO A 266 -7.21 4.99 28.06
C PRO A 266 -8.28 5.83 28.78
N SER A 267 -9.05 6.58 28.00
CA SER A 267 -10.26 7.24 28.49
C SER A 267 -11.17 6.15 29.09
N ALA A 268 -11.52 6.32 30.36
CA ALA A 268 -12.45 5.48 31.09
C ALA A 268 -13.85 5.44 30.45
#